data_AF-A0A486XCA9-F1
#
_entry.id   AF-A0A486XCA9-F1
#
_cell.length_a   1.000
_cell.length_b   1.000
_cell.length_c   1.000
_cell.angle_alpha   90.00
_cell.angle_beta   90.00
_cell.angle_gamma   90.00
#
_symmetry.space_group_name_H-M   'P 1'
#
loop_
_entity.id
_entity.type
_entity.pdbx_description
1 polymer ?
#
loop_
_entity_poly.entity_id
_entity_poly.type
_entity_poly.pdbx_seq_one_letter_code
_entity_poly.pdbx_strand_id
1 'polypeptide(L)'
;MKNQDLEAIEVIKDLSIISVVGEGMRQAKGIAAHFFSALAQANISIVAIAQGSSERSISAVVPQNKAIEAVKATHQALFNNKKVVDIFLVGVGGVGGELIEQVKNQRDYLAKKDIEIRVCAIANSNKMLLDENGLNLDHWQEDLENATQPSDFDVLLSFIKLHHVVNPVFVDCTSAESVAGLYARALSEGFHVVTPNKKANTRELAYYNLLRENARQSQHKFLYETNVGAGLPVIENLQNLLAAGDELIRFSGILSGSLSFIFGKLEEGLSLSEVTALAREKGFTEPDPRDDLSGQDVARKLLILAREAGLQLELSDVEVEGVLPKGFAEGKSVNEFMAMLPQLDAEFKARVEKAKAEGKVLRYVGQIENGKCKVSIVEVGQDDPLYKVKNGENALAFYTRYYQPIPLLLRGYGAGNAVTAAGIFADILRTLHN
;
A
#
# COMPACT_ATOMS: atom_id res chain seq x y z
N MET A 1 40.79 27.94 37.28
CA MET A 1 39.91 27.66 36.12
C MET A 1 38.50 28.07 36.52
N LYS A 2 37.83 28.90 35.72
CA LYS A 2 36.45 29.30 35.97
C LYS A 2 35.54 28.08 35.72
N ASN A 3 34.71 27.74 36.70
CA ASN A 3 33.70 26.66 36.63
C ASN A 3 32.59 26.99 35.62
N GLN A 4 32.88 26.90 34.32
CA GLN A 4 31.88 27.02 33.24
C GLN A 4 31.95 25.86 32.23
N ASP A 5 32.80 24.85 32.45
CA ASP A 5 33.03 23.75 31.51
C ASP A 5 32.28 22.45 31.89
N LEU A 6 31.40 22.47 32.90
CA LEU A 6 30.63 21.31 33.33
C LEU A 6 29.13 21.58 33.17
N GLU A 7 28.48 20.75 32.34
CA GLU A 7 27.02 20.69 32.26
C GLU A 7 26.42 20.29 33.62
N ALA A 8 25.18 20.74 33.87
CA ALA A 8 24.48 20.39 35.09
C ALA A 8 24.28 18.86 35.18
N ILE A 9 24.46 18.30 36.38
CA ILE A 9 24.21 16.87 36.61
C ILE A 9 22.72 16.59 36.43
N GLU A 10 22.39 15.82 35.40
CA GLU A 10 21.04 15.31 35.16
C GLU A 10 20.92 13.87 35.66
N VAL A 11 19.82 13.57 36.36
CA VAL A 11 19.50 12.22 36.83
C VAL A 11 18.28 11.71 36.08
N ILE A 12 18.49 10.76 35.17
CA ILE A 12 17.42 10.07 34.45
C ILE A 12 17.08 8.78 35.24
N LYS A 13 15.80 8.64 35.61
CA LYS A 13 15.26 7.49 36.35
C LYS A 13 14.48 6.55 35.41
N ASP A 14 14.02 5.43 35.96
CA ASP A 14 13.15 4.48 35.25
C ASP A 14 13.79 3.91 33.98
N LEU A 15 15.05 3.50 34.12
CA LEU A 15 15.86 2.87 33.08
C LEU A 15 16.14 1.41 33.41
N SER A 16 16.47 0.63 32.39
CA SER A 16 16.88 -0.77 32.49
C SER A 16 18.09 -1.04 31.63
N ILE A 17 18.97 -1.94 32.07
CA ILE A 17 20.17 -2.32 31.32
C ILE A 17 19.92 -3.66 30.66
N ILE A 18 19.99 -3.71 29.34
CA ILE A 18 19.95 -4.95 28.55
C ILE A 18 21.38 -5.29 28.17
N SER A 19 21.84 -6.49 28.51
CA SER A 19 23.21 -6.95 28.24
C SER A 19 23.20 -8.24 27.44
N VAL A 20 23.88 -8.23 26.31
CA VAL A 20 24.24 -9.44 25.57
C VAL A 20 25.62 -9.88 26.06
N VAL A 21 25.72 -11.10 26.56
CA VAL A 21 26.96 -11.66 27.12
C VAL A 21 27.27 -12.98 26.43
N GLY A 22 28.50 -13.15 25.95
CA GLY A 22 28.91 -14.37 25.27
C GLY A 22 30.41 -14.48 25.05
N GLU A 23 30.96 -15.68 25.28
CA GLU A 23 32.40 -15.95 25.15
C GLU A 23 32.91 -15.77 23.71
N GLY A 24 32.05 -16.04 22.71
CA GLY A 24 32.35 -15.89 21.29
C GLY A 24 32.13 -14.49 20.69
N MET A 25 31.69 -13.49 21.48
CA MET A 25 31.36 -12.16 20.94
C MET A 25 32.52 -11.46 20.24
N ARG A 26 33.75 -11.64 20.74
CA ARG A 26 34.96 -11.07 20.16
C ARG A 26 35.25 -11.57 18.74
N GLN A 27 34.80 -12.77 18.41
CA GLN A 27 35.07 -13.43 17.12
C GLN A 27 33.84 -13.42 16.19
N ALA A 28 32.65 -13.35 16.76
CA ALA A 28 31.39 -13.36 16.03
C ALA A 28 31.14 -11.99 15.38
N LYS A 29 31.18 -11.95 14.04
CA LYS A 29 30.87 -10.76 13.27
C LYS A 29 29.39 -10.43 13.39
N GLY A 30 29.07 -9.16 13.66
CA GLY A 30 27.71 -8.64 13.56
C GLY A 30 26.85 -8.71 14.83
N ILE A 31 27.30 -9.32 15.94
CA ILE A 31 26.46 -9.40 17.17
C ILE A 31 26.07 -8.02 17.69
N ALA A 32 27.02 -7.08 17.78
CA ALA A 32 26.72 -5.71 18.20
C ALA A 32 25.73 -5.02 17.26
N ALA A 33 25.89 -5.21 15.94
CA ALA A 33 24.98 -4.67 14.94
C ALA A 33 23.57 -5.28 15.09
N HIS A 34 23.45 -6.61 15.23
CA HIS A 34 22.18 -7.28 15.43
C HIS A 34 21.48 -6.82 16.72
N PHE A 35 22.23 -6.65 17.81
CA PHE A 35 21.69 -6.16 19.08
C PHE A 35 21.09 -4.76 18.94
N PHE A 36 21.85 -3.79 18.40
CA PHE A 36 21.34 -2.43 18.27
C PHE A 36 20.26 -2.31 17.20
N SER A 37 20.36 -3.05 16.09
CA SER A 37 19.31 -3.09 15.08
C SER A 37 18.02 -3.66 15.64
N ALA A 38 18.07 -4.69 16.51
CA ALA A 38 16.89 -5.26 17.14
C ALA A 38 16.17 -4.25 18.04
N LEU A 39 16.92 -3.47 18.84
CA LEU A 39 16.35 -2.40 19.66
C LEU A 39 15.73 -1.29 18.82
N ALA A 40 16.42 -0.86 17.76
CA ALA A 40 15.92 0.16 16.85
C ALA A 40 14.64 -0.28 16.13
N GLN A 41 14.61 -1.52 15.60
CA GLN A 41 13.44 -2.10 14.96
C GLN A 41 12.25 -2.17 15.94
N ALA A 42 12.48 -2.58 17.19
CA ALA A 42 11.46 -2.58 18.24
C ALA A 42 11.00 -1.17 18.68
N ASN A 43 11.43 -0.11 17.99
CA ASN A 43 11.13 1.29 18.27
C ASN A 43 11.57 1.70 19.70
N ILE A 44 12.76 1.25 20.12
CA ILE A 44 13.32 1.50 21.46
C ILE A 44 14.52 2.45 21.34
N SER A 45 14.40 3.62 21.95
CA SER A 45 15.51 4.57 22.07
C SER A 45 16.54 4.09 23.09
N ILE A 46 17.82 4.20 22.74
CA ILE A 46 18.94 3.85 23.61
C ILE A 46 19.44 5.10 24.31
N VAL A 47 19.48 5.07 25.64
CA VAL A 47 19.91 6.19 26.49
C VAL A 47 21.42 6.20 26.66
N ALA A 48 22.03 5.02 26.83
CA ALA A 48 23.48 4.87 26.98
C ALA A 48 23.94 3.50 26.48
N ILE A 49 25.21 3.43 26.07
CA ILE A 49 25.85 2.21 25.59
C ILE A 49 27.11 1.96 26.41
N ALA A 50 27.31 0.72 26.83
CA ALA A 50 28.54 0.29 27.49
C ALA A 50 29.02 -1.03 26.88
N GLN A 51 30.33 -1.19 26.77
CA GLN A 51 30.96 -2.45 26.39
C GLN A 51 31.87 -2.91 27.53
N GLY A 52 31.78 -4.18 27.89
CA GLY A 52 32.66 -4.75 28.90
C GLY A 52 34.11 -4.74 28.43
N SER A 53 35.05 -4.48 29.32
CA SER A 53 36.50 -4.42 29.03
C SER A 53 37.09 -5.72 28.49
N SER A 54 36.43 -6.86 28.74
CA SER A 54 36.79 -8.17 28.19
C SER A 54 36.23 -8.41 26.78
N GLU A 55 35.46 -7.46 26.23
CA GLU A 55 34.71 -7.56 24.96
C GLU A 55 33.73 -8.74 24.91
N ARG A 56 33.40 -9.32 26.08
CA ARG A 56 32.45 -10.42 26.24
C ARG A 56 31.03 -9.96 26.51
N SER A 57 30.82 -8.65 26.69
CA SER A 57 29.50 -8.07 26.92
C SER A 57 29.32 -6.74 26.19
N ILE A 58 28.12 -6.52 25.68
CA ILE A 58 27.65 -5.24 25.18
C ILE A 58 26.31 -4.96 25.83
N SER A 59 26.13 -3.72 26.30
CA SER A 59 24.99 -3.32 27.09
C SER A 59 24.39 -2.04 26.54
N ALA A 60 23.07 -1.97 26.52
CA ALA A 60 22.30 -0.78 26.20
C ALA A 60 21.39 -0.43 27.38
N VAL A 61 21.32 0.84 27.70
CA VAL A 61 20.37 1.37 28.68
C VAL A 61 19.13 1.83 27.94
N VAL A 62 17.97 1.31 28.31
CA VAL A 62 16.67 1.57 27.67
C VAL A 62 15.64 2.00 28.72
N PRO A 63 14.53 2.64 28.34
CA PRO A 63 13.42 2.90 29.25
C PRO A 63 12.91 1.60 29.92
N GLN A 64 12.63 1.64 31.22
CA GLN A 64 12.24 0.45 32.00
C GLN A 64 10.93 -0.18 31.48
N ASN A 65 9.98 0.64 31.03
CA ASN A 65 8.75 0.17 30.41
C ASN A 65 8.94 -0.51 29.04
N LYS A 66 10.17 -0.51 28.50
CA LYS A 66 10.56 -1.16 27.24
C LYS A 66 11.48 -2.37 27.46
N ALA A 67 11.78 -2.72 28.71
CA ALA A 67 12.76 -3.77 29.01
C ALA A 67 12.35 -5.14 28.45
N ILE A 68 11.06 -5.47 28.49
CA ILE A 68 10.56 -6.77 28.02
C ILE A 68 10.60 -6.84 26.49
N GLU A 69 10.14 -5.80 25.78
CA GLU A 69 10.29 -5.70 24.32
C GLU A 69 11.76 -5.80 23.91
N ALA A 70 12.65 -5.09 24.63
CA ALA A 70 14.08 -5.07 24.32
C ALA A 70 14.71 -6.47 24.44
N VAL A 71 14.38 -7.22 25.50
CA VAL A 71 14.85 -8.61 25.67
C VAL A 71 14.29 -9.51 24.57
N LYS A 72 12.98 -9.43 24.28
CA LYS A 72 12.34 -10.25 23.24
C LYS A 72 12.95 -9.99 21.87
N ALA A 73 13.05 -8.72 21.46
CA ALA A 73 13.60 -8.32 20.17
C ALA A 73 15.07 -8.76 20.03
N THR A 74 15.88 -8.52 21.07
CA THR A 74 17.29 -8.95 21.09
C THR A 74 17.41 -10.46 20.98
N HIS A 75 16.61 -11.21 21.72
CA HIS A 75 16.64 -12.67 21.70
C HIS A 75 16.22 -13.21 20.32
N GLN A 76 15.15 -12.66 19.73
CA GLN A 76 14.71 -13.02 18.39
C GLN A 76 15.81 -12.75 17.35
N ALA A 77 16.44 -11.59 17.37
CA ALA A 77 17.46 -11.22 16.40
C ALA A 77 18.77 -12.02 16.51
N LEU A 78 19.14 -12.47 17.71
CA LEU A 78 20.41 -13.17 17.95
C LEU A 78 20.30 -14.70 17.90
N PHE A 79 19.15 -15.25 18.32
CA PHE A 79 19.03 -16.69 18.56
C PHE A 79 17.92 -17.36 17.77
N ASN A 80 16.99 -16.60 17.17
CA ASN A 80 15.92 -17.18 16.37
C ASN A 80 16.27 -17.11 14.89
N ASN A 81 16.42 -18.27 14.25
CA ASN A 81 16.57 -18.35 12.80
C ASN A 81 15.24 -18.09 12.08
N LYS A 82 14.12 -18.25 12.81
CA LYS A 82 12.77 -18.05 12.28
C LYS A 82 12.37 -16.58 12.32
N LYS A 83 12.09 -16.00 11.15
CA LYS A 83 11.53 -14.66 11.00
C LYS A 83 10.02 -14.73 11.14
N VAL A 84 9.48 -14.00 12.09
CA VAL A 84 8.05 -13.97 12.39
C VAL A 84 7.47 -12.60 12.05
N VAL A 85 6.36 -12.58 11.33
CA VAL A 85 5.61 -11.36 10.99
C VAL A 85 4.25 -11.41 11.65
N ASP A 86 3.98 -10.46 12.54
CA ASP A 86 2.70 -10.34 13.24
C ASP A 86 1.81 -9.34 12.51
N ILE A 87 0.72 -9.84 11.94
CA ILE A 87 -0.23 -9.08 11.12
C ILE A 87 -1.46 -8.72 11.93
N PHE A 88 -1.89 -7.47 11.79
CA PHE A 88 -3.14 -6.93 12.32
C PHE A 88 -3.99 -6.45 11.16
N LEU A 89 -4.92 -7.32 10.72
CA LEU A 89 -5.71 -7.14 9.50
C LEU A 89 -7.02 -6.43 9.80
N VAL A 90 -7.24 -5.27 9.19
CA VAL A 90 -8.49 -4.52 9.22
C VAL A 90 -9.14 -4.57 7.85
N GLY A 91 -10.40 -5.01 7.80
CA GLY A 91 -11.15 -5.20 6.56
C GLY A 91 -10.99 -6.60 6.01
N VAL A 92 -12.04 -7.40 6.18
CA VAL A 92 -12.09 -8.81 5.74
C VAL A 92 -13.19 -9.07 4.70
N GLY A 93 -13.45 -8.06 3.87
CA GLY A 93 -14.24 -8.22 2.65
C GLY A 93 -13.49 -9.01 1.59
N GLY A 94 -13.83 -8.80 0.31
CA GLY A 94 -13.28 -9.58 -0.80
C GLY A 94 -11.75 -9.70 -0.82
N VAL A 95 -11.02 -8.58 -0.67
CA VAL A 95 -9.54 -8.58 -0.68
C VAL A 95 -8.95 -9.15 0.62
N GLY A 96 -9.47 -8.76 1.78
CA GLY A 96 -8.93 -9.21 3.07
C GLY A 96 -9.18 -10.70 3.35
N GLY A 97 -10.35 -11.22 2.99
CA GLY A 97 -10.63 -12.66 3.08
C GLY A 97 -9.73 -13.48 2.16
N GLU A 98 -9.50 -13.00 0.94
CA GLU A 98 -8.58 -13.65 -0.01
C GLU A 98 -7.11 -13.58 0.46
N LEU A 99 -6.70 -12.51 1.12
CA LEU A 99 -5.38 -12.43 1.77
C LEU A 99 -5.21 -13.50 2.86
N ILE A 100 -6.24 -13.75 3.68
CA ILE A 100 -6.22 -14.81 4.70
C ILE A 100 -6.03 -16.18 4.03
N GLU A 101 -6.74 -16.46 2.93
CA GLU A 101 -6.58 -17.71 2.18
C GLU A 101 -5.18 -17.85 1.58
N GLN A 102 -4.59 -16.77 1.06
CA GLN A 102 -3.22 -16.79 0.56
C GLN A 102 -2.19 -17.04 1.67
N VAL A 103 -2.37 -16.45 2.86
CA VAL A 103 -1.54 -16.73 4.04
C VAL A 103 -1.61 -18.21 4.42
N LYS A 104 -2.81 -18.81 4.47
CA LYS A 104 -3.01 -20.24 4.74
C LYS A 104 -2.28 -21.11 3.73
N ASN A 105 -2.48 -20.83 2.44
CA ASN A 105 -1.90 -21.60 1.34
C ASN A 105 -0.36 -21.51 1.29
N GLN A 106 0.23 -20.40 1.75
CA GLN A 106 1.67 -20.17 1.71
C GLN A 106 2.41 -20.62 2.98
N ARG A 107 1.69 -21.02 4.03
CA ARG A 107 2.26 -21.38 5.34
C ARG A 107 3.41 -22.39 5.23
N ASP A 108 3.20 -23.50 4.54
CA ASP A 108 4.19 -24.58 4.43
C ASP A 108 5.39 -24.19 3.56
N TYR A 109 5.17 -23.33 2.55
CA TYR A 109 6.24 -22.81 1.70
C TYR A 109 7.14 -21.84 2.48
N LEU A 110 6.54 -20.93 3.25
CA LEU A 110 7.27 -19.97 4.08
C LEU A 110 8.00 -20.64 5.25
N ALA A 111 7.40 -21.66 5.86
CA ALA A 111 8.04 -22.43 6.93
C ALA A 111 9.36 -23.07 6.47
N LYS A 112 9.46 -23.53 5.21
CA LYS A 112 10.71 -24.06 4.63
C LYS A 112 11.81 -23.00 4.44
N LYS A 113 11.46 -21.72 4.54
CA LYS A 113 12.38 -20.58 4.48
C LYS A 113 12.60 -19.93 5.85
N ASP A 114 12.20 -20.61 6.92
CA ASP A 114 12.23 -20.10 8.28
C ASP A 114 11.41 -18.79 8.41
N ILE A 115 10.31 -18.65 7.66
CA ILE A 115 9.40 -17.51 7.75
C ILE A 115 8.06 -18.01 8.28
N GLU A 116 7.48 -17.26 9.22
CA GLU A 116 6.13 -17.46 9.72
C GLU A 116 5.38 -16.14 9.70
N ILE A 117 4.13 -16.22 9.25
CA ILE A 117 3.20 -15.11 9.29
C ILE A 117 2.10 -15.50 10.26
N ARG A 118 1.92 -14.70 11.31
CA ARG A 118 0.86 -14.86 12.31
C ARG A 118 -0.15 -13.74 12.12
N VAL A 119 -1.41 -14.10 11.90
CA VAL A 119 -2.50 -13.13 11.90
C VAL A 119 -2.96 -12.98 13.34
N CYS A 120 -2.46 -11.97 14.03
CA CYS A 120 -2.73 -11.72 15.45
C CYS A 120 -4.02 -10.94 15.69
N ALA A 121 -4.52 -10.23 14.66
CA ALA A 121 -5.83 -9.63 14.70
C ALA A 121 -6.56 -9.67 13.37
N ILE A 122 -7.87 -9.80 13.44
CA ILE A 122 -8.80 -9.62 12.34
C ILE A 122 -9.90 -8.67 12.82
N ALA A 123 -10.16 -7.58 12.09
CA ALA A 123 -11.17 -6.60 12.43
C ALA A 123 -12.09 -6.26 11.25
N ASN A 124 -13.38 -6.09 11.53
CA ASN A 124 -14.35 -5.47 10.62
C ASN A 124 -14.74 -4.08 11.14
N SER A 125 -15.85 -3.49 10.66
CA SER A 125 -16.26 -2.14 11.09
C SER A 125 -16.69 -2.04 12.56
N ASN A 126 -17.01 -3.16 13.20
CA ASN A 126 -17.68 -3.18 14.50
C ASN A 126 -16.89 -3.96 15.57
N LYS A 127 -16.25 -5.07 15.17
CA LYS A 127 -15.64 -6.04 16.07
C LYS A 127 -14.24 -6.44 15.63
N MET A 128 -13.45 -6.95 16.57
CA MET A 128 -12.14 -7.55 16.30
C MET A 128 -11.91 -8.86 17.06
N LEU A 129 -11.08 -9.71 16.47
CA LEU A 129 -10.44 -10.86 17.12
C LEU A 129 -8.99 -10.52 17.43
N LEU A 130 -8.49 -11.04 18.55
CA LEU A 130 -7.13 -10.83 19.02
C LEU A 130 -6.55 -12.14 19.57
N ASP A 131 -5.37 -12.54 19.11
CA ASP A 131 -4.59 -13.66 19.66
C ASP A 131 -3.09 -13.41 19.49
N GLU A 132 -2.35 -13.43 20.60
CA GLU A 132 -0.92 -13.10 20.66
C GLU A 132 -0.04 -14.15 19.97
N ASN A 133 -0.56 -15.36 19.81
CA ASN A 133 0.11 -16.48 19.16
C ASN A 133 -0.36 -16.69 17.71
N GLY A 134 -1.32 -15.87 17.25
CA GLY A 134 -1.94 -15.97 15.93
C GLY A 134 -3.27 -16.72 15.97
N LEU A 135 -4.25 -16.19 15.25
CA LEU A 135 -5.60 -16.72 15.15
C LEU A 135 -5.65 -18.03 14.36
N ASN A 136 -6.61 -18.89 14.69
CA ASN A 136 -6.98 -20.01 13.82
C ASN A 136 -7.72 -19.47 12.58
N LEU A 137 -7.15 -19.67 11.41
CA LEU A 137 -7.67 -19.16 10.14
C LEU A 137 -8.66 -20.10 9.44
N ASP A 138 -8.99 -21.25 10.03
CA ASP A 138 -9.97 -22.18 9.44
C ASP A 138 -11.42 -21.76 9.72
N HIS A 139 -11.67 -21.09 10.85
CA HIS A 139 -13.01 -20.70 11.31
C HIS A 139 -13.13 -19.19 11.65
N TRP A 140 -12.23 -18.37 11.10
CA TRP A 140 -12.10 -16.97 11.49
C TRP A 140 -13.39 -16.15 11.26
N GLN A 141 -14.22 -16.49 10.28
CA GLN A 141 -15.50 -15.81 10.04
C GLN A 141 -16.45 -15.98 11.23
N GLU A 142 -16.68 -17.22 11.66
CA GLU A 142 -17.57 -17.54 12.78
C GLU A 142 -17.01 -16.97 14.10
N ASP A 143 -15.69 -17.07 14.30
CA ASP A 143 -15.04 -16.48 15.45
C ASP A 143 -15.24 -14.96 15.49
N LEU A 144 -15.12 -14.27 14.35
CA LEU A 144 -15.27 -12.81 14.26
C LEU A 144 -16.71 -12.36 14.48
N GLU A 145 -17.69 -13.14 14.00
CA GLU A 145 -19.11 -12.89 14.27
C GLU A 145 -19.40 -12.97 15.78
N ASN A 146 -18.81 -13.94 16.48
CA ASN A 146 -18.95 -14.14 17.92
C ASN A 146 -18.06 -13.24 18.77
N ALA A 147 -17.12 -12.50 18.16
CA ALA A 147 -16.24 -11.60 18.87
C ALA A 147 -16.99 -10.51 19.64
N THR A 148 -16.43 -10.12 20.79
CA THR A 148 -16.97 -9.09 21.68
C THR A 148 -16.11 -7.84 21.74
N GLN A 149 -14.84 -7.93 21.33
CA GLN A 149 -13.94 -6.78 21.35
C GLN A 149 -14.34 -5.77 20.28
N PRO A 150 -14.40 -4.46 20.61
CA PRO A 150 -14.76 -3.43 19.64
C PRO A 150 -13.65 -3.25 18.61
N SER A 151 -14.00 -2.91 17.37
CA SER A 151 -13.02 -2.54 16.34
C SER A 151 -12.46 -1.14 16.59
N ASP A 152 -11.46 -1.05 17.45
CA ASP A 152 -10.87 0.19 17.93
C ASP A 152 -9.32 0.13 17.97
N PHE A 153 -8.67 1.20 17.52
CA PHE A 153 -7.22 1.24 17.41
C PHE A 153 -6.50 1.32 18.76
N ASP A 154 -7.11 1.92 19.78
CA ASP A 154 -6.54 1.99 21.14
C ASP A 154 -6.59 0.63 21.84
N VAL A 155 -7.64 -0.16 21.59
CA VAL A 155 -7.72 -1.57 22.03
C VAL A 155 -6.59 -2.39 21.39
N LEU A 156 -6.41 -2.26 20.07
CA LEU A 156 -5.32 -2.92 19.33
C LEU A 156 -3.94 -2.53 19.87
N LEU A 157 -3.72 -1.24 20.10
CA LEU A 157 -2.45 -0.71 20.62
C LEU A 157 -2.17 -1.22 22.05
N SER A 158 -3.20 -1.30 22.89
CA SER A 158 -3.11 -1.83 24.25
C SER A 158 -2.74 -3.31 24.24
N PHE A 159 -3.34 -4.08 23.35
CA PHE A 159 -3.02 -5.49 23.14
C PHE A 159 -1.55 -5.71 22.76
N ILE A 160 -1.05 -4.97 21.77
CA ILE A 160 0.35 -5.08 21.32
C ILE A 160 1.34 -4.70 22.42
N LYS A 161 1.05 -3.66 23.20
CA LYS A 161 1.85 -3.25 24.36
C LYS A 161 1.84 -4.30 25.47
N LEU A 162 0.68 -4.89 25.76
CA LEU A 162 0.53 -5.92 26.78
C LEU A 162 1.32 -7.20 26.43
N HIS A 163 1.31 -7.60 25.17
CA HIS A 163 1.97 -8.83 24.71
C HIS A 163 3.41 -8.60 24.21
N HIS A 164 3.88 -7.35 24.22
CA HIS A 164 5.23 -6.97 23.77
C HIS A 164 5.53 -7.48 22.35
N VAL A 165 4.59 -7.24 21.43
CA VAL A 165 4.73 -7.60 20.01
C VAL A 165 5.79 -6.70 19.38
N VAL A 166 6.70 -7.29 18.60
CA VAL A 166 7.82 -6.59 17.96
C VAL A 166 7.54 -6.46 16.46
N ASN A 167 7.73 -5.27 15.90
CA ASN A 167 7.52 -4.93 14.48
C ASN A 167 6.14 -5.33 13.92
N PRO A 168 5.02 -4.93 14.56
CA PRO A 168 3.69 -5.26 14.08
C PRO A 168 3.41 -4.70 12.68
N VAL A 169 2.68 -5.44 11.84
CA VAL A 169 2.24 -4.99 10.51
C VAL A 169 0.75 -4.68 10.54
N PHE A 170 0.39 -3.40 10.47
CA PHE A 170 -0.98 -2.95 10.30
C PHE A 170 -1.38 -3.07 8.83
N VAL A 171 -2.33 -3.96 8.54
CA VAL A 171 -2.80 -4.23 7.17
C VAL A 171 -4.22 -3.71 7.03
N ASP A 172 -4.41 -2.62 6.28
CA ASP A 172 -5.73 -2.05 6.02
C ASP A 172 -6.24 -2.42 4.63
N CYS A 173 -7.10 -3.42 4.56
CA CYS A 173 -7.80 -3.87 3.35
C CYS A 173 -9.17 -3.21 3.15
N THR A 174 -9.43 -2.06 3.79
CA THR A 174 -10.68 -1.28 3.63
C THR A 174 -10.54 -0.19 2.56
N SER A 175 -11.64 0.50 2.29
CA SER A 175 -11.68 1.77 1.54
C SER A 175 -12.03 2.97 2.45
N ALA A 176 -11.98 2.76 3.77
CA ALA A 176 -12.46 3.72 4.75
C ALA A 176 -11.43 4.82 5.02
N GLU A 177 -11.88 6.08 5.01
CA GLU A 177 -11.02 7.22 5.31
C GLU A 177 -10.66 7.30 6.80
N SER A 178 -11.56 6.85 7.68
CA SER A 178 -11.31 6.78 9.13
C SER A 178 -10.12 5.86 9.45
N VAL A 179 -10.01 4.71 8.78
CA VAL A 179 -8.88 3.77 8.96
C VAL A 179 -7.60 4.34 8.36
N ALA A 180 -7.68 4.91 7.15
CA ALA A 180 -6.56 5.60 6.51
C ALA A 180 -5.98 6.76 7.35
N GLY A 181 -6.83 7.42 8.15
CA GLY A 181 -6.43 8.46 9.11
C GLY A 181 -5.60 7.97 10.29
N LEU A 182 -5.56 6.66 10.55
CA LEU A 182 -4.79 6.07 11.65
C LEU A 182 -3.32 5.82 11.28
N TYR A 183 -2.96 5.83 9.99
CA TYR A 183 -1.63 5.36 9.55
C TYR A 183 -0.48 6.18 10.11
N ALA A 184 -0.62 7.51 10.20
CA ALA A 184 0.42 8.35 10.78
C ALA A 184 0.70 7.96 12.23
N ARG A 185 -0.37 7.67 12.99
CA ARG A 185 -0.28 7.19 14.37
C ARG A 185 0.34 5.79 14.43
N ALA A 186 -0.11 4.87 13.58
CA ALA A 186 0.43 3.51 13.51
C ALA A 186 1.95 3.52 13.25
N LEU A 187 2.42 4.28 12.24
CA LEU A 187 3.85 4.41 11.95
C LEU A 187 4.63 4.98 13.14
N SER A 188 4.08 5.98 13.86
CA SER A 188 4.73 6.56 15.04
C SER A 188 4.78 5.61 16.25
N GLU A 189 3.81 4.71 16.38
CA GLU A 189 3.77 3.69 17.43
C GLU A 189 4.62 2.45 17.08
N GLY A 190 5.30 2.44 15.93
CA GLY A 190 6.20 1.37 15.51
C GLY A 190 5.51 0.25 14.72
N PHE A 191 4.48 0.56 13.94
CA PHE A 191 3.90 -0.38 12.99
C PHE A 191 4.50 -0.17 11.61
N HIS A 192 4.73 -1.27 10.89
CA HIS A 192 4.66 -1.23 9.44
C HIS A 192 3.21 -1.02 9.02
N VAL A 193 2.98 -0.29 7.92
CA VAL A 193 1.64 -0.14 7.34
C VAL A 193 1.65 -0.69 5.93
N VAL A 194 0.72 -1.60 5.63
CA VAL A 194 0.51 -2.17 4.29
C VAL A 194 -0.95 -1.96 3.88
N THR A 195 -1.21 -1.45 2.67
CA THR A 195 -2.59 -1.15 2.29
C THR A 195 -2.88 -1.02 0.78
N PRO A 196 -4.03 -1.51 0.29
CA PRO A 196 -4.65 -1.11 -0.98
C PRO A 196 -5.50 0.17 -0.89
N ASN A 197 -5.62 0.78 0.29
CA ASN A 197 -6.45 1.94 0.53
C ASN A 197 -5.75 3.21 0.02
N LYS A 198 -6.20 3.67 -1.14
CA LYS A 198 -5.67 4.87 -1.81
C LYS A 198 -5.87 6.15 -1.02
N LYS A 199 -6.83 6.19 -0.07
CA LYS A 199 -7.24 7.42 0.62
C LYS A 199 -6.05 8.14 1.24
N ALA A 200 -5.22 7.45 2.00
CA ALA A 200 -4.06 8.05 2.68
C ALA A 200 -3.10 8.76 1.70
N ASN A 201 -2.87 8.20 0.52
CA ASN A 201 -1.95 8.76 -0.47
C ASN A 201 -2.59 9.84 -1.37
N THR A 202 -3.92 9.97 -1.34
CA THR A 202 -4.65 11.01 -2.09
C THR A 202 -5.27 12.09 -1.20
N ARG A 203 -5.00 12.05 0.10
CA ARG A 203 -5.33 13.13 1.05
C ARG A 203 -4.46 14.36 0.83
N GLU A 204 -4.67 15.37 1.65
CA GLU A 204 -3.89 16.60 1.67
C GLU A 204 -2.39 16.30 1.70
N LEU A 205 -1.62 17.09 0.96
CA LEU A 205 -0.17 16.92 0.82
C LEU A 205 0.56 16.90 2.18
N ALA A 206 0.05 17.64 3.16
CA ALA A 206 0.55 17.63 4.54
C ALA A 206 0.46 16.23 5.19
N TYR A 207 -0.68 15.54 5.03
CA TYR A 207 -0.84 14.18 5.55
C TYR A 207 0.03 13.19 4.77
N TYR A 208 0.09 13.32 3.44
CA TYR A 208 0.98 12.53 2.59
C TYR A 208 2.43 12.58 3.08
N ASN A 209 2.94 13.80 3.34
CA ASN A 209 4.31 14.03 3.83
C ASN A 209 4.51 13.51 5.27
N LEU A 210 3.53 13.70 6.16
CA LEU A 210 3.58 13.18 7.53
C LEU A 210 3.79 11.67 7.56
N LEU A 211 3.14 10.91 6.68
CA LEU A 211 3.33 9.45 6.60
C LEU A 211 4.78 9.08 6.26
N ARG A 212 5.40 9.78 5.29
CA ARG A 212 6.79 9.51 4.91
C ARG A 212 7.75 9.86 6.03
N GLU A 213 7.49 10.98 6.70
CA GLU A 213 8.34 11.41 7.81
C GLU A 213 8.24 10.44 8.99
N ASN A 214 7.03 10.02 9.38
CA ASN A 214 6.85 9.05 10.47
C ASN A 214 7.48 7.69 10.12
N ALA A 215 7.27 7.20 8.89
CA ALA A 215 7.91 5.97 8.41
C ALA A 215 9.44 6.04 8.51
N ARG A 216 10.04 7.17 8.10
CA ARG A 216 11.48 7.40 8.17
C ARG A 216 11.98 7.50 9.62
N GLN A 217 11.30 8.27 10.46
CA GLN A 217 11.70 8.47 11.86
C GLN A 217 11.60 7.19 12.68
N SER A 218 10.53 6.41 12.52
CA SER A 218 10.35 5.16 13.25
C SER A 218 11.11 3.98 12.63
N GLN A 219 11.72 4.14 11.45
CA GLN A 219 12.35 3.06 10.68
C GLN A 219 11.36 1.95 10.26
N HIS A 220 10.08 2.30 10.13
CA HIS A 220 9.02 1.38 9.68
C HIS A 220 8.54 1.73 8.28
N LYS A 221 8.30 0.69 7.49
CA LYS A 221 7.80 0.82 6.11
C LYS A 221 6.32 1.19 6.03
N PHE A 222 6.01 2.08 5.09
CA PHE A 222 4.66 2.30 4.56
C PHE A 222 4.62 1.79 3.12
N LEU A 223 3.87 0.71 2.89
CA LEU A 223 3.83 -0.02 1.63
C LEU A 223 2.40 -0.01 1.07
N TYR A 224 2.29 0.26 -0.23
CA TYR A 224 1.02 0.51 -0.89
C TYR A 224 1.10 0.19 -2.38
N GLU A 225 1.79 -0.89 -2.74
CA GLU A 225 1.96 -1.32 -4.14
C GLU A 225 0.62 -1.40 -4.86
N THR A 226 -0.36 -1.92 -4.13
CA THR A 226 -1.70 -2.20 -4.62
C THR A 226 -2.61 -0.98 -4.81
N ASN A 227 -2.14 0.21 -4.42
CA ASN A 227 -2.86 1.44 -4.73
C ASN A 227 -2.95 1.71 -6.24
N VAL A 228 -1.96 1.26 -7.03
CA VAL A 228 -1.91 1.48 -8.48
C VAL A 228 -1.52 0.19 -9.18
N GLY A 229 -2.45 -0.38 -9.95
CA GLY A 229 -2.18 -1.59 -10.75
C GLY A 229 -2.42 -2.91 -10.00
N ALA A 230 -3.12 -2.89 -8.85
CA ALA A 230 -3.37 -4.08 -8.03
C ALA A 230 -2.07 -4.81 -7.71
N GLY A 231 -1.88 -6.06 -8.15
CA GLY A 231 -0.67 -6.83 -7.90
C GLY A 231 0.51 -6.53 -8.82
N LEU A 232 0.39 -5.57 -9.75
CA LEU A 232 1.50 -5.18 -10.62
C LEU A 232 2.56 -4.41 -9.80
N PRO A 233 3.87 -4.66 -10.02
CA PRO A 233 4.94 -3.96 -9.31
C PRO A 233 5.16 -2.58 -9.93
N VAL A 234 4.30 -1.62 -9.60
CA VAL A 234 4.28 -0.28 -10.18
C VAL A 234 5.06 0.71 -9.33
N ILE A 235 4.67 0.84 -8.07
CA ILE A 235 5.19 1.82 -7.11
C ILE A 235 6.65 1.52 -6.81
N GLU A 236 6.98 0.28 -6.45
CA GLU A 236 8.37 -0.11 -6.13
C GLU A 236 9.31 0.10 -7.32
N ASN A 237 8.90 -0.28 -8.53
CA ASN A 237 9.72 -0.08 -9.71
C ASN A 237 9.94 1.41 -10.00
N LEU A 238 8.90 2.24 -9.89
CA LEU A 238 9.04 3.69 -10.03
C LEU A 238 10.00 4.27 -8.98
N GLN A 239 9.82 3.90 -7.71
CA GLN A 239 10.69 4.35 -6.61
C GLN A 239 12.15 3.94 -6.84
N ASN A 240 12.40 2.71 -7.29
CA ASN A 240 13.75 2.21 -7.56
C ASN A 240 14.42 2.95 -8.72
N LEU A 241 13.68 3.27 -9.78
CA LEU A 241 14.20 4.09 -10.89
C LEU A 241 14.62 5.47 -10.41
N LEU A 242 13.75 6.14 -9.66
CA LEU A 242 14.03 7.49 -9.13
C LEU A 242 15.18 7.47 -8.12
N ALA A 243 15.25 6.46 -7.25
CA ALA A 243 16.35 6.28 -6.30
C ALA A 243 17.71 6.06 -7.01
N ALA A 244 17.70 5.46 -8.20
CA ALA A 244 18.89 5.29 -9.03
C ALA A 244 19.30 6.56 -9.81
N GLY A 245 18.56 7.67 -9.65
CA GLY A 245 18.82 8.94 -10.33
C GLY A 245 18.20 9.03 -11.74
N ASP A 246 17.23 8.17 -12.06
CA ASP A 246 16.36 8.35 -13.21
C ASP A 246 15.33 9.46 -12.94
N GLU A 247 14.69 9.97 -13.99
CA GLU A 247 13.68 11.03 -13.90
C GLU A 247 12.50 10.71 -14.81
N LEU A 248 11.29 10.85 -14.28
CA LEU A 248 10.07 10.71 -15.08
C LEU A 248 9.93 11.90 -16.04
N ILE A 249 9.95 11.63 -17.35
CA ILE A 249 9.72 12.63 -18.40
C ILE A 249 8.23 12.69 -18.74
N ARG A 250 7.63 11.52 -18.96
CA ARG A 250 6.23 11.38 -19.33
C ARG A 250 5.66 10.06 -18.83
N PHE A 251 4.41 10.10 -18.40
CA PHE A 251 3.62 8.91 -18.09
C PHE A 251 2.35 8.89 -18.94
N SER A 252 1.96 7.70 -19.40
CA SER A 252 0.65 7.45 -19.98
C SER A 252 0.18 6.06 -19.57
N GLY A 253 -1.02 5.94 -19.01
CA GLY A 253 -1.51 4.65 -18.56
C GLY A 253 -3.01 4.49 -18.51
N ILE A 254 -3.46 3.26 -18.79
CA ILE A 254 -4.81 2.77 -18.56
C ILE A 254 -4.85 2.20 -17.14
N LEU A 255 -5.51 2.93 -16.23
CA LEU A 255 -5.48 2.64 -14.79
C LEU A 255 -6.79 2.04 -14.25
N SER A 256 -7.82 1.91 -15.08
CA SER A 256 -9.12 1.32 -14.73
C SER A 256 -9.42 0.12 -15.64
N GLY A 257 -9.66 -1.04 -15.01
CA GLY A 257 -10.10 -2.25 -15.70
C GLY A 257 -11.49 -2.08 -16.33
N SER A 258 -12.43 -1.47 -15.61
CA SER A 258 -13.78 -1.18 -16.08
C SER A 258 -13.76 -0.35 -17.37
N LEU A 259 -12.96 0.73 -17.38
CA LEU A 259 -12.82 1.60 -18.54
C LEU A 259 -12.02 0.92 -19.66
N SER A 260 -10.98 0.14 -19.34
CA SER A 260 -10.26 -0.68 -20.32
C SER A 260 -11.18 -1.65 -21.05
N PHE A 261 -12.10 -2.31 -20.31
CA PHE A 261 -13.11 -3.17 -20.89
C PHE A 261 -14.10 -2.39 -21.77
N ILE A 262 -14.62 -1.27 -21.27
CA ILE A 262 -15.58 -0.42 -22.00
C ILE A 262 -14.99 0.04 -23.33
N PHE A 263 -13.83 0.69 -23.32
CA PHE A 263 -13.20 1.22 -24.53
C PHE A 263 -12.74 0.11 -25.49
N GLY A 264 -12.33 -1.05 -24.96
CA GLY A 264 -12.04 -2.22 -25.77
C GLY A 264 -13.25 -2.76 -26.53
N LYS A 265 -14.45 -2.72 -25.95
CA LYS A 265 -15.70 -3.15 -26.61
C LYS A 265 -16.33 -2.08 -27.50
N LEU A 266 -16.13 -0.79 -27.20
CA LEU A 266 -16.46 0.30 -28.12
C LEU A 266 -15.71 0.15 -29.44
N GLU A 267 -14.43 -0.23 -29.39
CA GLU A 267 -13.62 -0.54 -30.58
C GLU A 267 -14.18 -1.73 -31.40
N GLU A 268 -14.79 -2.71 -30.73
CA GLU A 268 -15.46 -3.86 -31.35
C GLU A 268 -16.84 -3.51 -31.95
N GLY A 269 -17.33 -2.30 -31.73
CA GLY A 269 -18.55 -1.76 -32.35
C GLY A 269 -19.80 -1.75 -31.47
N LEU A 270 -19.69 -2.09 -30.18
CA LEU A 270 -20.79 -1.92 -29.21
C LEU A 270 -21.00 -0.43 -28.90
N SER A 271 -22.23 -0.05 -28.59
CA SER A 271 -22.54 1.30 -28.11
C SER A 271 -22.10 1.51 -26.66
N LEU A 272 -22.02 2.77 -26.20
CA LEU A 272 -21.65 3.11 -24.82
C LEU A 272 -22.68 2.56 -23.82
N SER A 273 -23.96 2.65 -24.17
CA SER A 273 -25.05 2.12 -23.34
C SER A 273 -24.99 0.60 -23.22
N GLU A 274 -24.80 -0.11 -24.33
CA GLU A 274 -24.71 -1.58 -24.38
C GLU A 274 -23.52 -2.10 -23.57
N VAL A 275 -22.34 -1.51 -23.78
CA VAL A 275 -21.13 -1.96 -23.10
C VAL A 275 -21.16 -1.65 -21.60
N THR A 276 -21.74 -0.52 -21.20
CA THR A 276 -21.87 -0.18 -19.76
C THR A 276 -22.81 -1.17 -19.08
N ALA A 277 -23.92 -1.54 -19.72
CA ALA A 277 -24.83 -2.56 -19.21
C ALA A 277 -24.14 -3.92 -19.08
N LEU A 278 -23.38 -4.33 -20.11
CA LEU A 278 -22.62 -5.57 -20.10
C LEU A 278 -21.54 -5.60 -19.01
N ALA A 279 -20.82 -4.49 -18.81
CA ALA A 279 -19.81 -4.37 -17.77
C ALA A 279 -20.42 -4.51 -16.38
N ARG A 280 -21.60 -3.89 -16.17
CA ARG A 280 -22.36 -4.01 -14.92
C ARG A 280 -22.86 -5.44 -14.67
N GLU A 281 -23.41 -6.10 -15.69
CA GLU A 281 -23.87 -7.50 -15.60
C GLU A 281 -22.73 -8.46 -15.22
N LYS A 282 -21.53 -8.22 -15.78
CA LYS A 282 -20.33 -9.00 -15.49
C LYS A 282 -19.65 -8.64 -14.16
N GLY A 283 -20.16 -7.64 -13.43
CA GLY A 283 -19.56 -7.16 -12.19
C GLY A 283 -18.20 -6.48 -12.39
N PHE A 284 -17.95 -5.91 -13.57
CA PHE A 284 -16.74 -5.13 -13.85
C PHE A 284 -16.85 -3.67 -13.42
N THR A 285 -18.05 -3.15 -13.23
CA THR A 285 -18.26 -1.81 -12.67
C THR A 285 -18.65 -1.90 -11.21
N GLU A 286 -18.52 -0.78 -10.50
CA GLU A 286 -19.20 -0.56 -9.23
C GLU A 286 -20.73 -0.69 -9.38
N PRO A 287 -21.49 -0.85 -8.28
CA PRO A 287 -22.95 -0.93 -8.32
C PRO A 287 -23.60 0.25 -9.05
N ASP A 288 -22.96 1.42 -8.97
CA ASP A 288 -23.24 2.60 -9.77
C ASP A 288 -22.11 2.83 -10.80
N PRO A 289 -22.33 2.55 -12.10
CA PRO A 289 -21.27 2.70 -13.12
C PRO A 289 -20.75 4.15 -13.28
N ARG A 290 -21.46 5.15 -12.75
CA ARG A 290 -20.99 6.54 -12.76
C ARG A 290 -19.69 6.71 -11.98
N ASP A 291 -19.45 5.90 -10.97
CA ASP A 291 -18.23 5.97 -10.16
C ASP A 291 -16.98 5.64 -11.01
N ASP A 292 -17.07 4.63 -11.88
CA ASP A 292 -16.03 4.30 -12.86
C ASP A 292 -15.94 5.36 -13.97
N LEU A 293 -17.08 5.72 -14.57
CA LEU A 293 -17.16 6.61 -15.73
C LEU A 293 -16.78 8.08 -15.42
N SER A 294 -16.78 8.46 -14.14
CA SER A 294 -16.34 9.78 -13.67
C SER A 294 -14.85 10.04 -13.89
N GLY A 295 -14.03 9.00 -13.98
CA GLY A 295 -12.58 9.10 -14.02
C GLY A 295 -11.90 9.38 -12.67
N GLN A 296 -12.66 9.49 -11.57
CA GLN A 296 -12.12 9.89 -10.26
C GLN A 296 -11.16 8.83 -9.68
N ASP A 297 -11.42 7.55 -9.88
CA ASP A 297 -10.48 6.49 -9.47
C ASP A 297 -9.15 6.57 -10.25
N VAL A 298 -9.22 6.85 -11.56
CA VAL A 298 -8.03 7.06 -12.40
C VAL A 298 -7.26 8.30 -11.94
N ALA A 299 -7.95 9.39 -11.60
CA ALA A 299 -7.34 10.61 -11.07
C ALA A 299 -6.60 10.38 -9.75
N ARG A 300 -7.19 9.59 -8.84
CA ARG A 300 -6.53 9.21 -7.58
C ARG A 300 -5.26 8.40 -7.83
N LYS A 301 -5.32 7.39 -8.71
CA LYS A 301 -4.15 6.57 -9.08
C LYS A 301 -3.06 7.41 -9.74
N LEU A 302 -3.44 8.33 -10.62
CA LEU A 302 -2.54 9.26 -11.29
C LEU A 302 -1.85 10.20 -10.29
N LEU A 303 -2.59 10.75 -9.32
CA LEU A 303 -2.06 11.59 -8.26
C LEU A 303 -0.99 10.86 -7.43
N ILE A 304 -1.24 9.58 -7.11
CA ILE A 304 -0.25 8.75 -6.39
C ILE A 304 1.04 8.66 -7.20
N LEU A 305 0.96 8.28 -8.48
CA LEU A 305 2.14 8.20 -9.36
C LEU A 305 2.86 9.54 -9.50
N ALA A 306 2.12 10.65 -9.61
CA ALA A 306 2.67 11.99 -9.70
C ALA A 306 3.46 12.38 -8.44
N ARG A 307 2.90 12.09 -7.26
CA ARG A 307 3.57 12.33 -5.98
C ARG A 307 4.81 11.45 -5.81
N GLU A 308 4.74 10.17 -6.20
CA GLU A 308 5.91 9.30 -6.22
C GLU A 308 7.00 9.80 -7.17
N ALA A 309 6.63 10.43 -8.29
CA ALA A 309 7.56 11.09 -9.21
C ALA A 309 8.11 12.43 -8.69
N GLY A 310 7.79 12.82 -7.46
CA GLY A 310 8.29 14.03 -6.80
C GLY A 310 7.42 15.28 -6.97
N LEU A 311 6.27 15.18 -7.64
CA LEU A 311 5.37 16.32 -7.84
C LEU A 311 4.55 16.61 -6.57
N GLN A 312 4.52 17.88 -6.15
CA GLN A 312 3.78 18.35 -4.99
C GLN A 312 2.39 18.83 -5.41
N LEU A 313 1.48 17.88 -5.68
CA LEU A 313 0.14 18.16 -6.20
C LEU A 313 -0.95 17.75 -5.21
N GLU A 314 -2.10 18.41 -5.31
CA GLU A 314 -3.38 18.00 -4.71
C GLU A 314 -4.29 17.35 -5.76
N LEU A 315 -5.34 16.66 -5.32
CA LEU A 315 -6.30 16.05 -6.24
C LEU A 315 -7.00 17.09 -7.13
N SER A 316 -7.20 18.30 -6.63
CA SER A 316 -7.75 19.43 -7.38
C SER A 316 -6.86 19.91 -8.53
N ASP A 317 -5.57 19.57 -8.51
CA ASP A 317 -4.62 19.94 -9.57
C ASP A 317 -4.64 18.94 -10.74
N VAL A 318 -5.34 17.81 -10.59
CA VAL A 318 -5.55 16.83 -11.66
C VAL A 318 -6.72 17.28 -12.53
N GLU A 319 -6.46 17.53 -13.81
CA GLU A 319 -7.51 17.82 -14.79
C GLU A 319 -8.26 16.52 -15.11
N VAL A 320 -9.54 16.42 -14.72
CA VAL A 320 -10.36 15.23 -14.96
C VAL A 320 -11.45 15.53 -15.99
N GLU A 321 -11.31 14.91 -17.17
CA GLU A 321 -12.34 14.80 -18.18
C GLU A 321 -12.98 13.42 -18.08
N GLY A 322 -14.14 13.34 -17.42
CA GLY A 322 -14.93 12.11 -17.31
C GLY A 322 -15.33 11.55 -18.67
N VAL A 323 -15.73 10.28 -18.71
CA VAL A 323 -16.31 9.67 -19.92
C VAL A 323 -17.64 10.33 -20.27
N LEU A 324 -18.40 10.73 -19.24
CA LEU A 324 -19.70 11.37 -19.38
C LEU A 324 -19.57 12.90 -19.44
N PRO A 325 -20.43 13.59 -20.19
CA PRO A 325 -20.53 15.05 -20.13
C PRO A 325 -20.79 15.54 -18.71
N LYS A 326 -20.25 16.74 -18.36
CA LYS A 326 -20.46 17.34 -17.04
C LYS A 326 -21.97 17.50 -16.75
N GLY A 327 -22.40 17.03 -15.57
CA GLY A 327 -23.80 17.09 -15.13
C GLY A 327 -24.72 16.03 -15.74
N PHE A 328 -24.21 15.10 -16.56
CA PHE A 328 -25.03 14.06 -17.18
C PHE A 328 -25.67 13.15 -16.13
N ALA A 329 -27.01 13.10 -16.11
CA ALA A 329 -27.82 12.31 -15.17
C ALA A 329 -27.50 12.56 -13.68
N GLU A 330 -27.06 13.78 -13.34
CA GLU A 330 -26.84 14.18 -11.95
C GLU A 330 -28.17 14.14 -11.16
N GLY A 331 -28.12 13.61 -9.93
CA GLY A 331 -29.30 13.43 -9.08
C GLY A 331 -30.29 12.35 -9.52
N LYS A 332 -30.00 11.59 -10.59
CA LYS A 332 -30.85 10.49 -11.07
C LYS A 332 -30.52 9.17 -10.39
N SER A 333 -31.49 8.26 -10.34
CA SER A 333 -31.27 6.88 -9.95
C SER A 333 -30.40 6.14 -10.97
N VAL A 334 -29.77 5.02 -10.56
CA VAL A 334 -28.95 4.19 -11.47
C VAL A 334 -29.76 3.71 -12.67
N ASN A 335 -31.03 3.34 -12.48
CA ASN A 335 -31.88 2.87 -13.57
C ASN A 335 -32.22 3.99 -14.57
N GLU A 336 -32.51 5.20 -14.09
CA GLU A 336 -32.71 6.36 -14.97
C GLU A 336 -31.43 6.72 -15.72
N PHE A 337 -30.28 6.69 -15.05
CA PHE A 337 -28.97 6.92 -15.67
C PHE A 337 -28.73 5.93 -16.82
N MET A 338 -28.93 4.62 -16.57
CA MET A 338 -28.78 3.59 -17.60
C MET A 338 -29.73 3.81 -18.79
N ALA A 339 -30.96 4.29 -18.54
CA ALA A 339 -31.92 4.62 -19.59
C ALA A 339 -31.55 5.89 -20.39
N MET A 340 -30.74 6.78 -19.82
CA MET A 340 -30.27 8.00 -20.48
C MET A 340 -29.00 7.76 -21.34
N LEU A 341 -28.16 6.77 -20.99
CA LEU A 341 -26.91 6.48 -21.72
C LEU A 341 -27.04 6.39 -23.25
N PRO A 342 -28.13 5.82 -23.83
CA PRO A 342 -28.30 5.77 -25.29
C PRO A 342 -28.24 7.14 -25.98
N GLN A 343 -28.51 8.23 -25.27
CA GLN A 343 -28.39 9.60 -25.80
C GLN A 343 -26.95 9.96 -26.23
N LEU A 344 -25.94 9.27 -25.68
CA LEU A 344 -24.53 9.50 -25.97
C LEU A 344 -23.97 8.57 -27.05
N ASP A 345 -24.72 7.54 -27.44
CA ASP A 345 -24.22 6.47 -28.33
C ASP A 345 -23.82 6.99 -29.71
N ALA A 346 -24.61 7.91 -30.28
CA ALA A 346 -24.32 8.49 -31.59
C ALA A 346 -23.00 9.30 -31.59
N GLU A 347 -22.75 10.06 -30.53
CA GLU A 347 -21.52 10.84 -30.38
C GLU A 347 -20.30 9.92 -30.24
N PHE A 348 -20.37 8.92 -29.36
CA PHE A 348 -19.29 7.96 -29.17
C PHE A 348 -19.00 7.15 -30.42
N LYS A 349 -20.04 6.73 -31.15
CA LYS A 349 -19.89 6.04 -32.44
C LYS A 349 -19.12 6.89 -33.44
N ALA A 350 -19.49 8.17 -33.59
CA ALA A 350 -18.79 9.09 -34.49
C ALA A 350 -17.31 9.28 -34.09
N ARG A 351 -17.01 9.36 -32.79
CA ARG A 351 -15.62 9.46 -32.29
C ARG A 351 -14.81 8.19 -32.59
N VAL A 352 -15.40 7.01 -32.40
CA VAL A 352 -14.74 5.72 -32.69
C VAL A 352 -14.49 5.58 -34.20
N GLU A 353 -15.48 5.89 -35.03
CA GLU A 353 -15.34 5.82 -36.49
C GLU A 353 -14.26 6.79 -37.00
N LYS A 354 -14.20 8.01 -36.47
CA LYS A 354 -13.14 8.97 -36.78
C LYS A 354 -11.76 8.43 -36.39
N ALA A 355 -11.58 7.96 -35.16
CA ALA A 355 -10.30 7.41 -34.71
C ALA A 355 -9.87 6.23 -35.59
N LYS A 356 -10.81 5.33 -35.93
CA LYS A 356 -10.56 4.17 -36.77
C LYS A 356 -10.18 4.54 -38.21
N ALA A 357 -10.76 5.59 -38.77
CA ALA A 357 -10.40 6.12 -40.10
C ALA A 357 -8.95 6.62 -40.15
N GLU A 358 -8.41 7.07 -39.01
CA GLU A 358 -7.01 7.50 -38.87
C GLU A 358 -6.07 6.36 -38.41
N GLY A 359 -6.56 5.11 -38.33
CA GLY A 359 -5.78 3.97 -37.84
C GLY A 359 -5.49 4.01 -36.33
N LYS A 360 -6.31 4.74 -35.56
CA LYS A 360 -6.22 4.92 -34.11
C LYS A 360 -7.40 4.26 -33.38
N VAL A 361 -7.28 4.15 -32.06
CA VAL A 361 -8.34 3.67 -31.16
C VAL A 361 -8.51 4.62 -29.98
N LEU A 362 -9.70 4.63 -29.37
CA LEU A 362 -9.96 5.43 -28.18
C LEU A 362 -9.54 4.67 -26.92
N ARG A 363 -8.84 5.34 -26.00
CA ARG A 363 -8.50 4.83 -24.67
C ARG A 363 -8.76 5.90 -23.62
N TYR A 364 -9.20 5.48 -22.44
CA TYR A 364 -9.28 6.35 -21.28
C TYR A 364 -8.00 6.23 -20.46
N VAL A 365 -7.24 7.32 -20.36
CA VAL A 365 -5.88 7.29 -19.80
C VAL A 365 -5.67 8.36 -18.74
N GLY A 366 -4.77 8.09 -17.81
CA GLY A 366 -4.11 9.11 -17.00
C GLY A 366 -2.74 9.44 -17.60
N GLN A 367 -2.40 10.71 -17.68
CA GLN A 367 -1.16 11.21 -18.25
C GLN A 367 -0.46 12.17 -17.28
N ILE A 368 0.86 12.04 -17.18
CA ILE A 368 1.73 13.01 -16.50
C ILE A 368 2.70 13.53 -17.54
N GLU A 369 2.69 14.84 -17.78
CA GLU A 369 3.59 15.48 -18.73
C GLU A 369 3.86 16.93 -18.29
N ASN A 370 5.13 17.34 -18.30
CA ASN A 370 5.55 18.68 -17.87
C ASN A 370 5.01 19.07 -16.48
N GLY A 371 4.99 18.13 -15.54
CA GLY A 371 4.49 18.34 -14.17
C GLY A 371 2.97 18.48 -14.04
N LYS A 372 2.20 18.30 -15.12
CA LYS A 372 0.74 18.36 -15.12
C LYS A 372 0.13 16.98 -15.21
N CYS A 373 -0.98 16.80 -14.51
CA CYS A 373 -1.75 15.55 -14.52
C CYS A 373 -3.08 15.76 -15.26
N LYS A 374 -3.37 14.90 -16.24
CA LYS A 374 -4.64 14.91 -16.97
C LYS A 374 -5.20 13.50 -17.09
N VAL A 375 -6.50 13.37 -16.90
CA VAL A 375 -7.27 12.16 -17.13
C VAL A 375 -8.31 12.46 -18.22
N SER A 376 -8.26 11.74 -19.33
CA SER A 376 -9.16 11.99 -20.47
C SER A 376 -9.23 10.81 -21.43
N ILE A 377 -10.18 10.89 -22.37
CA ILE A 377 -10.20 10.03 -23.56
C ILE A 377 -9.14 10.53 -24.55
N VAL A 378 -8.26 9.65 -25.00
CA VAL A 378 -7.24 9.95 -26.02
C VAL A 378 -7.35 9.00 -27.20
N GLU A 379 -6.95 9.47 -28.38
CA GLU A 379 -6.77 8.66 -29.58
C GLU A 379 -5.34 8.13 -29.61
N VAL A 380 -5.16 6.81 -29.56
CA VAL A 380 -3.83 6.16 -29.60
C VAL A 380 -3.61 5.48 -30.95
N GLY A 381 -2.44 5.69 -31.56
CA GLY A 381 -2.03 5.05 -32.81
C GLY A 381 -1.34 3.70 -32.59
N GLN A 382 -1.08 2.96 -33.67
CA GLN A 382 -0.53 1.58 -33.60
C GLN A 382 0.83 1.46 -32.90
N ASP A 383 1.65 2.52 -32.96
CA ASP A 383 2.97 2.57 -32.33
C ASP A 383 2.89 2.89 -30.83
N ASP A 384 1.73 3.32 -30.33
CA ASP A 384 1.55 3.60 -28.90
C ASP A 384 1.41 2.28 -28.11
N PRO A 385 2.13 2.12 -26.98
CA PRO A 385 2.07 0.89 -26.18
C PRO A 385 0.66 0.55 -25.67
N LEU A 386 -0.24 1.54 -25.56
CA LEU A 386 -1.60 1.38 -25.06
C LEU A 386 -2.57 0.91 -26.16
N TYR A 387 -2.17 0.92 -27.43
CA TYR A 387 -3.04 0.54 -28.56
C TYR A 387 -3.61 -0.87 -28.41
N LYS A 388 -2.79 -1.84 -28.00
CA LYS A 388 -3.19 -3.26 -27.91
C LYS A 388 -3.85 -3.64 -26.58
N VAL A 389 -4.02 -2.69 -25.67
CA VAL A 389 -4.54 -2.94 -24.31
C VAL A 389 -6.06 -2.89 -24.34
N LYS A 390 -6.69 -3.96 -23.88
CA LYS A 390 -8.15 -4.15 -23.88
C LYS A 390 -8.54 -5.22 -22.85
N ASN A 391 -9.83 -5.57 -22.78
CA ASN A 391 -10.35 -6.68 -21.96
C ASN A 391 -10.11 -6.53 -20.44
N GLY A 392 -10.11 -5.31 -19.92
CA GLY A 392 -9.97 -5.07 -18.48
C GLY A 392 -8.52 -5.06 -17.98
N GLU A 393 -7.55 -5.08 -18.89
CA GLU A 393 -6.14 -4.95 -18.54
C GLU A 393 -5.78 -3.51 -18.21
N ASN A 394 -4.87 -3.36 -17.24
CA ASN A 394 -4.17 -2.11 -16.99
C ASN A 394 -2.83 -2.13 -17.73
N ALA A 395 -2.38 -0.95 -18.15
CA ALA A 395 -1.09 -0.76 -18.76
C ALA A 395 -0.51 0.59 -18.36
N LEU A 396 0.76 0.61 -17.99
CA LEU A 396 1.45 1.76 -17.44
C LEU A 396 2.76 1.94 -18.21
N ALA A 397 2.84 3.00 -19.02
CA ALA A 397 4.02 3.32 -19.81
C ALA A 397 4.76 4.49 -19.15
N PHE A 398 5.94 4.19 -18.59
CA PHE A 398 6.86 5.16 -18.01
C PHE A 398 7.94 5.52 -19.03
N TYR A 399 7.94 6.78 -19.46
CA TYR A 399 9.02 7.35 -20.24
C TYR A 399 9.90 8.14 -19.29
N THR A 400 11.13 7.68 -19.14
CA THR A 400 12.10 8.29 -18.22
C THR A 400 13.34 8.71 -18.99
N ARG A 401 14.30 9.32 -18.29
CA ARG A 401 15.60 9.68 -18.88
C ARG A 401 16.25 8.47 -19.55
N TYR A 402 16.18 7.29 -18.93
CA TYR A 402 16.79 6.06 -19.46
C TYR A 402 15.85 5.20 -20.31
N TYR A 403 14.53 5.33 -20.15
CA TYR A 403 13.52 4.57 -20.91
C TYR A 403 12.86 5.42 -22.01
N GLN A 404 13.63 5.70 -23.07
CA GLN A 404 13.19 6.39 -24.29
C GLN A 404 14.03 5.97 -25.51
N PRO A 405 13.46 5.89 -26.73
CA PRO A 405 12.06 6.17 -27.06
C PRO A 405 11.10 5.04 -26.64
N ILE A 406 11.61 3.87 -26.24
CA ILE A 406 10.81 2.74 -25.76
C ILE A 406 10.60 2.90 -24.24
N PRO A 407 9.35 2.98 -23.75
CA PRO A 407 9.07 3.14 -22.33
C PRO A 407 9.27 1.84 -21.55
N LEU A 408 9.43 1.94 -20.24
CA LEU A 408 9.13 0.82 -19.34
C LEU A 408 7.61 0.61 -19.33
N LEU A 409 7.16 -0.52 -19.87
CA LEU A 409 5.75 -0.89 -19.92
C LEU A 409 5.44 -1.99 -18.91
N LEU A 410 4.57 -1.70 -17.96
CA LEU A 410 3.99 -2.67 -17.04
C LEU A 410 2.54 -2.94 -17.46
N ARG A 411 2.19 -4.21 -17.67
CA ARG A 411 0.86 -4.62 -18.16
C ARG A 411 0.37 -5.87 -17.45
N GLY A 412 -0.91 -5.89 -17.11
CA GLY A 412 -1.59 -7.05 -16.53
C GLY A 412 -2.96 -6.68 -15.98
N TYR A 413 -3.58 -7.58 -15.22
CA TYR A 413 -4.87 -7.29 -14.60
C TYR A 413 -4.69 -6.29 -13.46
N GLY A 414 -5.42 -5.18 -13.52
CA GLY A 414 -5.34 -4.09 -12.55
C GLY A 414 -6.43 -4.08 -11.48
N ALA A 415 -7.19 -5.17 -11.38
CA ALA A 415 -8.27 -5.36 -10.42
C ALA A 415 -8.47 -6.85 -10.14
N GLY A 416 -9.21 -7.15 -9.07
CA GLY A 416 -9.54 -8.51 -8.63
C GLY A 416 -8.99 -8.81 -7.25
N ASN A 417 -9.78 -9.51 -6.43
CA ASN A 417 -9.44 -9.80 -5.04
C ASN A 417 -8.13 -10.57 -4.91
N ALA A 418 -7.95 -11.66 -5.67
CA ALA A 418 -6.75 -12.50 -5.61
C ALA A 418 -5.47 -11.78 -5.97
N VAL A 419 -5.49 -11.01 -7.07
CA VAL A 419 -4.31 -10.27 -7.55
C VAL A 419 -3.96 -9.13 -6.59
N THR A 420 -4.96 -8.44 -6.03
CA THR A 420 -4.74 -7.39 -5.04
C THR A 420 -4.22 -7.96 -3.72
N ALA A 421 -4.81 -9.04 -3.23
CA ALA A 421 -4.34 -9.74 -2.03
C ALA A 421 -2.90 -10.24 -2.19
N ALA A 422 -2.53 -10.73 -3.38
CA ALA A 422 -1.15 -11.17 -3.67
C ALA A 422 -0.15 -10.01 -3.60
N GLY A 423 -0.52 -8.82 -4.08
CA GLY A 423 0.32 -7.62 -3.93
C GLY A 423 0.47 -7.19 -2.47
N ILE A 424 -0.62 -7.21 -1.69
CA ILE A 424 -0.56 -6.94 -0.24
C ILE A 424 0.32 -7.96 0.48
N PHE A 425 0.20 -9.24 0.10
CA PHE A 425 1.02 -10.30 0.65
C PHE A 425 2.51 -10.12 0.33
N ALA A 426 2.84 -9.67 -0.89
CA ALA A 426 4.20 -9.29 -1.25
C ALA A 426 4.70 -8.12 -0.39
N ASP A 427 3.88 -7.09 -0.16
CA ASP A 427 4.22 -5.94 0.71
C ASP A 427 4.46 -6.37 2.15
N ILE A 428 3.64 -7.27 2.69
CA ILE A 428 3.86 -7.88 4.01
C ILE A 428 5.22 -8.58 4.05
N LEU A 429 5.58 -9.36 3.04
CA LEU A 429 6.89 -10.02 3.00
C LEU A 429 8.05 -9.02 2.88
N ARG A 430 7.83 -7.87 2.23
CA ARG A 430 8.85 -6.80 2.11
C ARG A 430 9.19 -6.13 3.45
N THR A 431 8.35 -6.27 4.48
CA THR A 431 8.67 -5.80 5.83
C THR A 431 9.79 -6.63 6.49
N LEU A 432 10.02 -7.87 6.05
CA LEU A 432 11.10 -8.75 6.54
C LEU A 432 12.51 -8.34 6.09
N HIS A 433 12.58 -7.49 5.08
CA HIS A 433 13.81 -6.96 4.53
C HIS A 433 13.99 -5.54 5.10
N ASN A 434 15.19 -5.18 5.52
CA ASN A 434 15.51 -3.79 5.84
C ASN A 434 15.71 -3.03 4.55
#